data_AF-A0A1V5PF30-F1
#
_entry.id   AF-A0A1V5PF30-F1
#
_cell.length_a   1.000
_cell.length_b   1.000
_cell.length_c   1.000
_cell.angle_alpha   90.00
_cell.angle_beta   90.00
_cell.angle_gamma   90.00
#
_symmetry.space_group_name_H-M   'P 1'
#
loop_
_entity.id
_entity.type
_entity.pdbx_description
1 polymer ?
#
loop_
_entity_poly.entity_id
_entity_poly.type
_entity_poly.pdbx_seq_one_letter_code
_entity_poly.pdbx_strand_id
1 'polypeptide(L)'
;MELDFTGLKKLSHRSPQDELLEGGQGRNTPERERPAEGLIRATEGIGKLQREADRRKEETERNLEVYRTYQSNIKAAGQLRAEILKGAKNGESIYTLFLKAAKAISLMTSDSLFYSQLQDDITAIYGAGLLETIPLQMELTATQERLQRLREAETREPQSRNIQAAIKAHEQRAGELQNLIQRNERESTTA
;
A
#
# COMPACT_ATOMS: atom_id res chain seq x y z
N MET A 1 19.27 -47.63 -17.07
CA MET A 1 20.41 -46.71 -17.06
C MET A 1 21.61 -47.50 -16.59
N GLU A 2 22.50 -47.85 -17.51
CA GLU A 2 23.79 -48.44 -17.16
C GLU A 2 24.71 -47.34 -16.64
N LEU A 3 25.27 -47.54 -15.45
CA LEU A 3 26.23 -46.61 -14.85
C LEU A 3 27.61 -46.90 -15.43
N ASP A 4 28.19 -45.91 -16.09
CA ASP A 4 29.53 -45.98 -16.69
C ASP A 4 30.61 -45.60 -15.66
N PHE A 5 31.47 -46.58 -15.33
CA PHE A 5 32.58 -46.45 -14.38
C PHE A 5 33.96 -46.36 -15.06
N THR A 6 34.01 -46.12 -16.38
CA THR A 6 35.28 -46.00 -17.12
C THR A 6 36.19 -44.85 -16.65
N GLY A 7 35.66 -43.89 -15.89
CA GLY A 7 36.44 -42.81 -15.27
C GLY A 7 37.29 -43.22 -14.06
N LEU A 8 36.98 -44.35 -13.39
CA LEU A 8 37.66 -44.74 -12.14
C LEU A 8 39.03 -45.40 -12.32
N LYS A 9 39.41 -45.78 -13.56
CA LYS A 9 40.73 -46.37 -13.85
C LYS A 9 41.87 -45.35 -14.00
N LYS A 10 41.62 -44.05 -13.87
CA LYS A 10 42.67 -43.01 -13.92
C LYS A 10 43.33 -42.70 -12.57
N LEU A 11 42.95 -43.37 -11.49
CA LEU A 11 43.64 -43.27 -10.21
C LEU A 11 44.78 -44.29 -10.15
N SER A 12 45.82 -44.07 -10.96
CA SER A 12 47.09 -44.76 -10.77
C SER A 12 47.71 -44.27 -9.46
N HIS A 13 47.91 -45.17 -8.51
CA HIS A 13 48.65 -44.91 -7.28
C HIS A 13 50.04 -44.38 -7.61
N ARG A 14 50.27 -43.07 -7.44
CA ARG A 14 51.62 -42.54 -7.27
C ARG A 14 51.97 -42.62 -5.79
N SER A 15 53.00 -43.40 -5.48
CA SER A 15 53.60 -43.46 -4.17
C SER A 15 54.21 -42.09 -3.81
N PRO A 16 54.12 -41.62 -2.55
CA PRO A 16 54.67 -40.33 -2.10
C PRO A 16 56.18 -40.14 -2.29
N GLN A 17 56.88 -41.17 -2.79
CA GLN A 17 58.34 -41.24 -2.90
C GLN A 17 58.83 -40.83 -4.29
N ASP A 18 57.96 -40.83 -5.31
CA ASP A 18 58.31 -40.42 -6.68
C ASP A 18 58.26 -38.89 -6.87
N GLU A 19 57.55 -38.15 -6.02
CA GLU A 19 57.48 -36.67 -6.08
C GLU A 19 58.71 -35.97 -5.46
N LEU A 20 59.58 -36.70 -4.75
CA LEU A 20 60.71 -36.10 -4.04
C LEU A 20 62.00 -35.98 -4.88
N LEU A 21 62.06 -36.59 -6.07
CA LEU A 21 63.30 -36.72 -6.86
C LEU A 21 63.29 -36.00 -8.21
N GLU A 22 62.18 -35.38 -8.64
CA GLU A 22 62.20 -34.42 -9.75
C GLU A 22 62.49 -33.01 -9.21
N GLY A 23 63.75 -32.81 -8.83
CA GLY A 23 64.30 -31.52 -8.51
C GLY A 23 64.34 -30.61 -9.75
N GLY A 24 63.58 -29.54 -9.69
CA GLY A 24 63.97 -28.25 -10.26
C GLY A 24 63.32 -27.88 -11.58
N GLN A 25 62.22 -27.12 -11.52
CA GLN A 25 62.00 -25.93 -12.34
C GLN A 25 60.79 -25.12 -11.84
N GLY A 26 61.05 -23.87 -11.46
CA GLY A 26 60.06 -22.78 -11.46
C GLY A 26 58.89 -22.88 -10.49
N ARG A 27 59.12 -22.67 -9.19
CA ARG A 27 58.07 -22.09 -8.35
C ARG A 27 57.78 -20.68 -8.88
N ASN A 28 56.73 -20.51 -9.68
CA ASN A 28 56.12 -19.20 -9.87
C ASN A 28 55.57 -18.78 -8.51
N THR A 29 56.34 -17.98 -7.77
CA THR A 29 55.82 -17.20 -6.65
C THR A 29 54.62 -16.41 -7.16
N PRO A 30 53.45 -16.41 -6.48
CA PRO A 30 52.39 -15.49 -6.83
C PRO A 30 53.00 -14.09 -6.79
N GLU A 31 52.86 -13.36 -7.88
CA GLU A 31 53.34 -11.99 -8.02
C GLU A 31 52.82 -11.20 -6.81
N ARG A 32 53.76 -10.73 -5.99
CA ARG A 32 53.45 -10.04 -4.74
C ARG A 32 52.81 -8.72 -5.14
N GLU A 33 51.48 -8.65 -5.12
CA GLU A 33 50.75 -7.44 -5.46
C GLU A 33 51.38 -6.25 -4.71
N ARG A 34 51.59 -5.17 -5.46
CA ARG A 34 51.75 -3.80 -4.97
C ARG A 34 51.06 -3.61 -3.62
N PRO A 35 51.67 -3.40 -2.42
CA PRO A 35 50.85 -3.13 -1.23
C PRO A 35 49.85 -1.98 -1.47
N ALA A 36 50.23 -0.99 -2.29
CA ALA A 36 49.35 0.06 -2.77
C ALA A 36 48.18 -0.43 -3.66
N GLU A 37 48.39 -1.39 -4.56
CA GLU A 37 47.35 -1.94 -5.45
C GLU A 37 46.35 -2.82 -4.69
N GLY A 38 46.82 -3.59 -3.70
CA GLY A 38 45.96 -4.35 -2.79
C GLY A 38 45.10 -3.46 -1.89
N LEU A 39 45.65 -2.32 -1.43
CA LEU A 39 44.92 -1.29 -0.68
C LEU A 39 43.82 -0.62 -1.52
N ILE A 40 44.08 -0.35 -2.81
CA ILE A 40 43.10 0.23 -3.73
C ILE A 40 41.95 -0.77 -4.02
N ARG A 41 42.25 -2.04 -4.30
CA ARG A 41 41.20 -3.07 -4.47
C ARG A 41 40.39 -3.30 -3.20
N ALA A 42 41.03 -3.29 -2.03
CA ALA A 42 40.33 -3.43 -0.76
C ALA A 42 39.39 -2.25 -0.49
N THR A 43 39.80 -1.01 -0.77
CA THR A 43 38.98 0.19 -0.61
C THR A 43 37.82 0.25 -1.62
N GLU A 44 38.03 -0.17 -2.87
CA GLU A 44 36.95 -0.35 -3.85
C GLU A 44 35.95 -1.44 -3.44
N GLY A 45 36.42 -2.53 -2.82
CA GLY A 45 35.59 -3.59 -2.25
C GLY A 45 34.72 -3.10 -1.09
N ILE A 46 35.27 -2.28 -0.19
CA ILE A 46 34.54 -1.66 0.93
C ILE A 46 33.41 -0.75 0.41
N GLY A 47 33.68 0.07 -0.61
CA GLY A 47 32.65 0.92 -1.22
C GLY A 47 31.50 0.14 -1.86
N LYS A 48 31.79 -1.04 -2.44
CA LYS A 48 30.76 -1.94 -2.99
C LYS A 48 29.94 -2.61 -1.88
N LEU A 49 30.59 -3.09 -0.82
CA LEU A 49 29.93 -3.69 0.34
C LEU A 49 29.03 -2.71 1.08
N GLN A 50 29.45 -1.44 1.23
CA GLN A 50 28.64 -0.40 1.85
C GLN A 50 27.36 -0.13 1.03
N ARG A 51 27.48 0.04 -0.30
CA ARG A 51 26.31 0.22 -1.18
C ARG A 51 25.35 -0.98 -1.15
N GLU A 52 25.89 -2.19 -1.01
CA GLU A 52 25.07 -3.39 -0.88
C GLU A 52 24.37 -3.47 0.48
N ALA A 53 25.04 -3.06 1.56
CA ALA A 53 24.43 -2.93 2.89
C ALA A 53 23.34 -1.86 2.91
N ASP A 54 23.58 -0.70 2.28
CA ASP A 54 22.60 0.38 2.14
C ASP A 54 21.38 -0.09 1.34
N ARG A 55 21.58 -0.80 0.22
CA ARG A 55 20.48 -1.39 -0.56
C ARG A 55 19.66 -2.40 0.24
N ARG A 56 20.32 -3.30 0.99
CA ARG A 56 19.63 -4.27 1.86
C ARG A 56 18.84 -3.57 2.96
N LYS A 57 19.38 -2.48 3.50
CA LYS A 57 18.70 -1.66 4.51
C LYS A 57 17.45 -1.00 3.92
N GLU A 58 17.56 -0.34 2.76
CA GLU A 58 16.41 0.25 2.05
C GLU A 58 15.33 -0.79 1.72
N GLU A 59 15.73 -1.98 1.26
CA GLU A 59 14.79 -3.06 0.97
C GLU A 59 14.09 -3.57 2.24
N THR A 60 14.83 -3.69 3.34
CA THR A 60 14.28 -4.06 4.64
C THR A 60 13.29 -3.00 5.14
N GLU A 61 13.61 -1.72 4.99
CA GLU A 61 12.74 -0.60 5.36
C GLU A 61 11.45 -0.60 4.53
N ARG A 62 11.54 -0.76 3.21
CA ARG A 62 10.36 -0.87 2.32
C ARG A 62 9.49 -2.07 2.69
N ASN A 63 10.10 -3.24 2.92
CA ASN A 63 9.36 -4.43 3.31
C ASN A 63 8.65 -4.23 4.66
N LEU A 64 9.32 -3.61 5.64
CA LEU A 64 8.72 -3.25 6.92
C LEU A 64 7.52 -2.31 6.76
N GLU A 65 7.60 -1.33 5.86
CA GLU A 65 6.49 -0.42 5.57
C GLU A 65 5.27 -1.13 4.97
N VAL A 66 5.51 -2.05 4.01
CA VAL A 66 4.45 -2.88 3.43
C VAL A 66 3.78 -3.73 4.51
N TYR A 67 4.55 -4.40 5.36
CA TYR A 67 4.01 -5.20 6.46
C TYR A 67 3.24 -4.35 7.47
N ARG A 68 3.73 -3.15 7.82
CA ARG A 68 3.03 -2.23 8.73
C ARG A 68 1.69 -1.79 8.14
N THR A 69 1.66 -1.45 6.86
CA THR A 69 0.43 -1.06 6.16
C THR A 69 -0.57 -2.20 6.16
N TYR A 70 -0.13 -3.42 5.81
CA TYR A 70 -0.97 -4.60 5.85
C TYR A 70 -1.54 -4.86 7.26
N GLN A 71 -0.71 -4.79 8.30
CA GLN A 71 -1.16 -4.97 9.70
C GLN A 71 -2.16 -3.89 10.12
N SER A 72 -1.94 -2.64 9.69
CA SER A 72 -2.89 -1.54 9.92
C SER A 72 -4.22 -1.81 9.25
N ASN A 73 -4.21 -2.27 8.00
CA ASN A 73 -5.42 -2.59 7.24
C ASN A 73 -6.21 -3.73 7.91
N ILE A 74 -5.54 -4.79 8.38
CA ILE A 74 -6.20 -5.88 9.10
C ILE A 74 -6.86 -5.39 10.40
N LYS A 75 -6.19 -4.51 11.16
CA LYS A 75 -6.77 -3.92 12.38
C LYS A 75 -7.99 -3.05 12.05
N ALA A 76 -7.88 -2.18 11.06
CA ALA A 76 -8.97 -1.32 10.62
C ALA A 76 -10.16 -2.11 10.08
N ALA A 77 -9.91 -3.17 9.30
CA ALA A 77 -10.96 -4.09 8.85
C ALA A 77 -11.63 -4.82 10.03
N GLY A 78 -10.85 -5.21 11.04
CA GLY A 78 -11.37 -5.79 12.29
C GLY A 78 -12.30 -4.85 13.04
N GLN A 79 -11.96 -3.56 13.12
CA GLN A 79 -12.82 -2.52 13.71
C GLN A 79 -14.12 -2.36 12.91
N LEU A 80 -14.04 -2.25 11.58
CA LEU A 80 -15.22 -2.16 10.72
C LEU A 80 -16.16 -3.35 10.89
N ARG A 81 -15.63 -4.57 11.02
CA ARG A 81 -16.45 -5.76 11.31
C ARG A 81 -17.22 -5.63 12.64
N ALA A 82 -16.58 -5.12 13.68
CA ALA A 82 -17.25 -4.88 14.96
C ALA A 82 -18.32 -3.78 14.84
N GLU A 83 -18.03 -2.71 14.10
CA GLU A 83 -18.98 -1.62 13.82
C GLU A 83 -20.18 -2.09 13.00
N ILE A 84 -20.01 -3.02 12.05
CA ILE A 84 -21.12 -3.62 11.30
C ILE A 84 -22.05 -4.40 12.23
N LEU A 85 -21.50 -5.24 13.12
CA LEU A 85 -22.30 -6.00 14.08
C LEU A 85 -23.07 -5.08 15.04
N LYS A 86 -22.40 -4.04 15.55
CA LYS A 86 -23.02 -3.03 16.42
C LYS A 86 -24.09 -2.23 15.67
N GLY A 87 -23.79 -1.81 14.44
CA GLY A 87 -24.70 -1.04 13.60
C GLY A 87 -25.95 -1.83 13.25
N ALA A 88 -25.80 -3.11 12.86
CA ALA A 88 -26.92 -4.01 12.61
C ALA A 88 -27.83 -4.16 13.85
N LYS A 89 -27.22 -4.31 15.05
CA LYS A 89 -27.98 -4.36 16.31
C LYS A 89 -28.74 -3.05 16.59
N ASN A 90 -28.19 -1.92 16.17
CA ASN A 90 -28.76 -0.60 16.39
C ASN A 90 -29.76 -0.17 15.31
N GLY A 91 -30.00 -0.99 14.28
CA GLY A 91 -30.88 -0.63 13.17
C GLY A 91 -30.27 0.41 12.22
N GLU A 92 -28.94 0.45 12.08
CA GLU A 92 -28.31 1.26 11.03
C GLU A 92 -28.80 0.87 9.63
N SER A 93 -28.84 1.85 8.72
CA SER A 93 -29.29 1.62 7.35
C SER A 93 -28.44 0.59 6.61
N ILE A 94 -29.06 -0.14 5.68
CA ILE A 94 -28.34 -1.12 4.87
C ILE A 94 -27.23 -0.47 4.04
N TYR A 95 -27.41 0.76 3.55
CA TYR A 95 -26.38 1.52 2.81
C TYR A 95 -25.15 1.78 3.67
N THR A 96 -25.35 2.21 4.93
CA THR A 96 -24.26 2.45 5.86
C THR A 96 -23.49 1.16 6.18
N LEU A 97 -24.22 0.08 6.46
CA LEU A 97 -23.62 -1.22 6.76
C LEU A 97 -22.87 -1.79 5.55
N PHE A 98 -23.45 -1.66 4.35
CA PHE A 98 -22.85 -2.15 3.12
C PHE A 98 -21.57 -1.39 2.77
N LEU A 99 -21.55 -0.06 2.93
CA LEU A 99 -20.32 0.72 2.72
C LEU A 99 -19.24 0.40 3.75
N LYS A 100 -19.58 0.15 5.02
CA LYS A 100 -18.62 -0.36 6.02
C LYS A 100 -18.05 -1.72 5.60
N ALA A 101 -18.90 -2.63 5.10
CA ALA A 101 -18.47 -3.94 4.62
C ALA A 101 -17.54 -3.82 3.41
N ALA A 102 -17.90 -3.01 2.42
CA ALA A 102 -17.08 -2.77 1.24
C ALA A 102 -15.73 -2.15 1.58
N LYS A 103 -15.69 -1.23 2.55
CA LYS A 103 -14.44 -0.66 3.07
C LYS A 103 -13.58 -1.71 3.75
N ALA A 104 -14.18 -2.60 4.54
CA ALA A 104 -13.45 -3.70 5.17
C ALA A 104 -12.84 -4.65 4.12
N ILE A 105 -13.60 -5.00 3.07
CA ILE A 105 -13.12 -5.82 1.95
C ILE A 105 -11.95 -5.13 1.23
N SER A 106 -12.08 -3.84 0.95
CA SER A 106 -11.03 -3.02 0.31
C SER A 106 -9.73 -3.06 1.10
N LEU A 107 -9.81 -2.91 2.43
CA LEU A 107 -8.65 -2.99 3.31
C LEU A 107 -8.02 -4.39 3.33
N MET A 108 -8.85 -5.45 3.39
CA MET A 108 -8.38 -6.83 3.44
C MET A 108 -7.75 -7.31 2.12
N THR A 109 -8.22 -6.79 0.99
CA THR A 109 -7.75 -7.16 -0.36
C THR A 109 -6.71 -6.19 -0.92
N SER A 110 -6.46 -5.08 -0.22
CA SER A 110 -5.64 -3.97 -0.71
C SER A 110 -6.14 -3.36 -2.04
N ASP A 111 -7.43 -3.51 -2.32
CA ASP A 111 -8.11 -2.85 -3.43
C ASP A 111 -8.73 -1.54 -2.93
N SER A 112 -8.03 -0.43 -3.14
CA SER A 112 -8.53 0.88 -2.72
C SER A 112 -9.67 1.41 -3.59
N LEU A 113 -9.81 0.91 -4.82
CA LEU A 113 -10.72 1.46 -5.83
C LEU A 113 -12.15 0.97 -5.62
N PHE A 114 -12.30 -0.30 -5.21
CA PHE A 114 -13.60 -0.93 -4.98
C PHE A 114 -14.52 -0.09 -4.09
N TYR A 115 -14.05 0.33 -2.91
CA TYR A 115 -14.85 1.16 -2.00
C TYR A 115 -15.27 2.49 -2.61
N SER A 116 -14.35 3.21 -3.27
CA SER A 116 -14.67 4.52 -3.87
C SER A 116 -15.71 4.40 -4.98
N GLN A 117 -15.56 3.42 -5.87
CA GLN A 117 -16.52 3.21 -6.97
C GLN A 117 -17.90 2.88 -6.42
N LEU A 118 -17.98 1.99 -5.43
CA LEU A 118 -19.25 1.64 -4.83
C LEU A 118 -19.92 2.81 -4.12
N GLN A 119 -19.15 3.66 -3.43
CA GLN A 119 -19.68 4.87 -2.80
C GLN A 119 -20.22 5.85 -3.85
N ASP A 120 -19.51 6.03 -4.96
CA ASP A 120 -19.94 6.89 -6.06
C ASP A 120 -21.22 6.34 -6.71
N ASP A 121 -21.30 5.03 -6.95
CA ASP A 121 -22.47 4.37 -7.52
C ASP A 121 -23.68 4.47 -6.59
N ILE A 122 -23.51 4.27 -5.27
CA ILE A 122 -24.59 4.45 -4.29
C ILE A 122 -25.12 5.89 -4.34
N THR A 123 -24.22 6.86 -4.39
CA THR A 123 -24.57 8.28 -4.43
C THR A 123 -25.28 8.64 -5.74
N ALA A 124 -24.75 8.21 -6.87
CA ALA A 124 -25.29 8.55 -8.19
C ALA A 124 -26.61 7.84 -8.49
N ILE A 125 -26.67 6.52 -8.25
CA ILE A 125 -27.83 5.70 -8.62
C ILE A 125 -28.92 5.84 -7.56
N TYR A 126 -28.62 5.55 -6.30
CA TYR A 126 -29.64 5.52 -5.24
C TYR A 126 -29.93 6.91 -4.69
N GLY A 127 -28.92 7.77 -4.58
CA GLY A 127 -29.09 9.17 -4.19
C GLY A 127 -29.70 10.02 -5.30
N ALA A 128 -28.94 10.35 -6.34
CA ALA A 128 -29.41 11.27 -7.38
C ALA A 128 -30.46 10.66 -8.32
N GLY A 129 -30.34 9.37 -8.65
CA GLY A 129 -31.24 8.68 -9.58
C GLY A 129 -32.58 8.28 -8.97
N LEU A 130 -32.56 7.62 -7.80
CA LEU A 130 -33.76 7.13 -7.12
C LEU A 130 -34.26 8.05 -6.00
N LEU A 131 -33.53 9.12 -5.70
CA LEU A 131 -33.86 10.11 -4.67
C LEU A 131 -33.99 9.51 -3.27
N GLU A 132 -33.35 8.39 -2.98
CA GLU A 132 -33.49 7.75 -1.68
C GLU A 132 -32.91 8.61 -0.55
N THR A 133 -33.68 8.75 0.53
CA THR A 133 -33.37 9.68 1.62
C THR A 133 -32.03 9.40 2.28
N ILE A 134 -31.69 8.12 2.53
CA ILE A 134 -30.46 7.75 3.23
C ILE A 134 -29.21 8.09 2.38
N PRO A 135 -29.07 7.64 1.12
CA PRO A 135 -27.97 8.08 0.25
C PRO A 135 -27.84 9.59 0.13
N LEU A 136 -28.95 10.33 0.00
CA LEU A 136 -28.91 11.80 -0.04
C LEU A 136 -28.38 12.42 1.26
N GLN A 137 -28.79 11.90 2.42
CA GLN A 137 -28.28 12.33 3.73
C GLN A 137 -26.79 12.02 3.89
N MET A 138 -26.33 10.88 3.36
CA MET A 138 -24.90 10.52 3.35
C MET A 138 -24.09 11.51 2.51
N GLU A 139 -24.56 11.84 1.30
CA GLU A 139 -23.92 12.84 0.44
C GLU A 139 -23.91 14.23 1.11
N LEU A 140 -25.00 14.62 1.77
CA LEU A 140 -25.10 15.89 2.49
C LEU A 140 -24.07 15.96 3.62
N THR A 141 -23.95 14.90 4.42
CA THR A 141 -22.99 14.80 5.52
C THR A 141 -21.55 14.93 4.99
N ALA A 142 -21.21 14.19 3.94
CA ALA A 142 -19.89 14.26 3.31
C ALA A 142 -19.58 15.66 2.74
N THR A 143 -20.58 16.30 2.12
CA THR A 143 -20.48 17.67 1.61
C THR A 143 -20.25 18.68 2.74
N GLN A 144 -20.95 18.53 3.86
CA GLN A 144 -20.79 19.39 5.04
C GLN A 144 -19.41 19.22 5.69
N GLU A 145 -18.90 17.99 5.84
CA GLU A 145 -17.54 17.74 6.34
C GLU A 145 -16.47 18.34 5.42
N ARG A 146 -16.67 18.32 4.11
CA ARG A 146 -15.76 18.94 3.15
C ARG A 146 -15.80 20.47 3.27
N LEU A 147 -16.99 21.03 3.40
CA LEU A 147 -17.23 22.46 3.54
C LEU A 147 -16.60 23.00 4.84
N GLN A 148 -16.70 22.25 5.94
CA GLN A 148 -16.02 22.57 7.20
C GLN A 148 -14.50 22.67 7.01
N ARG A 149 -13.89 21.66 6.36
CA ARG A 149 -12.45 21.67 6.05
C ARG A 149 -12.04 22.84 5.15
N LEU A 150 -12.91 23.22 4.20
CA LEU A 150 -12.66 24.37 3.32
C LEU A 150 -12.73 25.70 4.07
N ARG A 151 -13.67 25.87 5.01
CA ARG A 151 -13.75 27.07 5.87
C ARG A 151 -12.53 27.20 6.79
N GLU A 152 -12.04 26.09 7.32
CA GLU A 152 -10.77 26.06 8.06
C GLU A 152 -9.56 26.40 7.17
N ALA A 153 -9.59 26.02 5.90
CA ALA A 153 -8.57 26.40 4.93
C ALA A 153 -8.67 27.89 4.56
N GLU A 154 -9.88 28.43 4.38
CA GLU A 154 -10.12 29.85 4.10
C GLU A 154 -9.61 30.74 5.24
N THR A 155 -9.74 30.30 6.49
CA THR A 155 -9.20 31.05 7.64
C THR A 155 -7.67 31.17 7.58
N ARG A 156 -6.99 30.14 7.03
CA ARG A 156 -5.53 30.14 6.82
C ARG A 156 -5.12 30.93 5.57
N GLU A 157 -5.95 30.91 4.53
CA GLU A 157 -5.70 31.54 3.23
C GLU A 157 -6.93 32.35 2.74
N PRO A 158 -7.24 33.50 3.37
CA PRO A 158 -8.53 34.19 3.21
C PRO A 158 -8.77 34.83 1.84
N GLN A 159 -7.73 34.98 1.02
CA GLN A 159 -7.81 35.58 -0.31
C GLN A 159 -7.67 34.54 -1.44
N SER A 160 -7.70 33.24 -1.10
CA SER A 160 -7.63 32.18 -2.08
C SER A 160 -8.95 32.05 -2.84
N ARG A 161 -8.97 32.56 -4.09
CA ARG A 161 -10.12 32.46 -4.99
C ARG A 161 -10.58 31.02 -5.21
N ASN A 162 -9.64 30.07 -5.22
CA ASN A 162 -9.94 28.64 -5.38
C ASN A 162 -10.73 28.09 -4.18
N ILE A 163 -10.34 28.48 -2.96
CA ILE A 163 -11.04 28.04 -1.74
C ILE A 163 -12.44 28.65 -1.68
N GLN A 164 -12.56 29.95 -1.95
CA GLN A 164 -13.85 30.64 -2.00
C GLN A 164 -14.81 30.04 -3.04
N ALA A 165 -14.30 29.73 -4.25
CA ALA A 165 -15.08 29.08 -5.29
C ALA A 165 -15.54 27.67 -4.87
N ALA A 166 -14.65 26.89 -4.23
CA ALA A 166 -14.99 25.57 -3.72
C ALA A 166 -16.06 25.64 -2.60
N ILE A 167 -15.94 26.59 -1.66
CA ILE A 167 -16.94 26.80 -0.61
C ILE A 167 -18.30 27.08 -1.23
N LYS A 168 -18.38 28.03 -2.18
CA LYS A 168 -19.63 28.36 -2.87
C LYS A 168 -20.26 27.16 -3.57
N ALA A 169 -19.46 26.35 -4.26
CA ALA A 169 -19.94 25.15 -4.95
C ALA A 169 -20.49 24.10 -3.96
N HIS A 170 -19.79 23.86 -2.85
CA HIS A 170 -20.25 22.93 -1.82
C HIS A 170 -21.46 23.45 -1.04
N GLU A 171 -21.57 24.77 -0.82
CA GLU A 171 -22.77 25.39 -0.22
C GLU A 171 -23.99 25.22 -1.12
N GLN A 172 -23.84 25.46 -2.42
CA GLN A 172 -24.91 25.22 -3.38
C GLN A 172 -25.34 23.74 -3.37
N ARG A 173 -24.37 22.82 -3.44
CA ARG A 173 -24.68 21.38 -3.43
C ARG A 173 -25.38 20.95 -2.15
N ALA A 174 -24.94 21.44 -0.98
CA ALA A 174 -25.61 21.16 0.28
C ALA A 174 -27.06 21.66 0.30
N GLY A 175 -27.32 22.86 -0.25
CA GLY A 175 -28.67 23.39 -0.37
C GLY A 175 -29.57 22.57 -1.31
N GLU A 176 -29.03 22.12 -2.45
CA GLU A 176 -29.74 21.21 -3.36
C GLU A 176 -30.13 19.91 -2.67
N LEU A 177 -29.19 19.28 -1.95
CA LEU A 177 -29.43 18.03 -1.22
C LEU A 177 -30.48 18.21 -0.12
N GLN A 178 -30.42 19.30 0.65
CA GLN A 178 -31.43 19.62 1.66
C GLN A 178 -32.82 19.78 1.05
N ASN A 179 -32.94 20.42 -0.10
CA ASN A 179 -34.22 20.57 -0.80
C ASN A 179 -34.77 19.22 -1.29
N LEU A 180 -33.91 18.35 -1.83
CA LEU A 180 -34.30 17.01 -2.27
C LEU A 180 -34.80 16.16 -1.09
N ILE A 181 -34.08 16.18 0.03
CA ILE A 181 -34.47 15.46 1.24
C ILE A 181 -35.81 15.97 1.77
N GLN A 182 -35.98 17.29 1.92
CA GLN A 182 -37.24 17.87 2.40
C GLN A 182 -38.42 17.55 1.47
N ARG A 183 -38.18 17.53 0.16
CA ARG A 183 -39.21 17.17 -0.81
C ARG A 183 -39.63 15.71 -0.65
N ASN A 184 -38.67 14.79 -0.53
CA ASN A 184 -38.97 13.37 -0.35
C ASN A 184 -39.69 13.11 0.99
N GLU A 185 -39.28 13.78 2.07
CA GLU A 185 -39.97 13.69 3.36
C GLU A 185 -41.44 14.12 3.28
N ARG A 186 -41.74 15.19 2.54
CA ARG A 186 -43.13 15.66 2.31
C ARG A 186 -43.95 14.69 1.47
N GLU A 187 -43.36 14.14 0.42
CA GLU A 187 -44.02 13.15 -0.45
C GLU A 187 -44.28 11.84 0.33
N SER A 188 -43.39 11.45 1.23
CA SER A 188 -43.55 10.27 2.10
C SER A 188 -44.60 10.43 3.21
N THR A 189 -44.94 11.67 3.61
CA THR A 189 -45.99 11.94 4.62
C THR A 189 -47.39 12.13 4.02
N THR A 190 -47.49 12.26 2.70
CA THR A 190 -48.77 12.43 1.98
C THR A 190 -49.30 11.15 1.33
N ALA A 191 -48.53 10.05 1.38
CA ALA A 191 -48.92 8.71 0.94
C ALA A 191 -49.42 7.86 2.12
#